data_AF-A0A523W838-F1
#
_entry.id   AF-A0A523W838-F1
#
_cell.length_a   1.000
_cell.length_b   1.000
_cell.length_c   1.000
_cell.angle_alpha   90.00
_cell.angle_beta   90.00
_cell.angle_gamma   90.00
#
_symmetry.space_group_name_H-M   'P 1'
#
loop_
_entity.id
_entity.type
_entity.pdbx_description
1 polymer ?
#
loop_
_entity_poly.entity_id
_entity_poly.type
_entity_poly.pdbx_seq_one_letter_code
_entity_poly.pdbx_strand_id
1 'polypeptide(L)'
;MKQREAANLLGITQTAVSKYAHHVRGRVLLMEKEKKVEILISKTAALLANGNLNRTALALQICTTCKFVRKKGLMCELCKRVDPTLDIQQCKVCLFLK
;
A
#
# COMPACT_ATOMS: atom_id res chain seq x y z
N MET A 1 -0.79 17.91 -10.04
CA MET A 1 -1.35 16.79 -10.82
C MET A 1 -2.85 16.70 -10.59
N LYS A 2 -3.66 16.63 -11.65
CA LYS A 2 -5.11 16.40 -11.56
C LYS A 2 -5.39 14.92 -11.24
N GLN A 3 -6.51 14.61 -10.58
CA GLN A 3 -6.83 13.22 -10.21
C GLN A 3 -6.91 12.26 -11.43
N ARG A 4 -7.33 12.76 -12.60
CA ARG A 4 -7.35 11.99 -13.86
C ARG A 4 -5.94 11.59 -14.34
N GLU A 5 -4.96 12.47 -14.18
CA GLU A 5 -3.56 12.18 -14.52
C GLU A 5 -2.99 11.11 -13.60
N ALA A 6 -3.24 11.23 -12.29
CA ALA A 6 -2.85 10.21 -11.30
C ALA A 6 -3.48 8.85 -11.62
N ALA A 7 -4.77 8.84 -12.00
CA ALA A 7 -5.48 7.63 -12.38
C ALA A 7 -4.85 6.94 -13.60
N ASN A 8 -4.48 7.72 -14.63
CA ASN A 8 -3.81 7.22 -15.82
C ASN A 8 -2.44 6.60 -15.49
N LEU A 9 -1.62 7.27 -14.66
CA LEU A 9 -0.32 6.75 -14.24
C LEU A 9 -0.43 5.45 -13.45
N LEU A 10 -1.42 5.36 -12.57
CA LEU A 10 -1.65 4.18 -11.72
C LEU A 10 -2.42 3.06 -12.44
N GLY A 11 -3.02 3.31 -13.61
CA GLY A 11 -3.86 2.34 -14.30
C GLY A 11 -5.17 2.02 -13.55
N ILE A 12 -5.73 3.00 -12.84
CA ILE A 12 -6.99 2.87 -12.09
C ILE A 12 -8.00 3.92 -12.52
N THR A 13 -9.23 3.86 -12.00
CA THR A 13 -10.24 4.90 -12.29
C THR A 13 -9.99 6.16 -11.49
N GLN A 14 -10.39 7.33 -12.03
CA GLN A 14 -10.34 8.58 -11.26
C GLN A 14 -11.23 8.50 -10.01
N THR A 15 -12.35 7.76 -10.05
CA THR A 15 -13.17 7.48 -8.87
C THR A 15 -12.40 6.73 -7.79
N ALA A 16 -11.53 5.79 -8.17
CA ALA A 16 -10.67 5.10 -7.21
C ALA A 16 -9.70 6.08 -6.53
N VAL A 17 -9.06 6.98 -7.30
CA VAL A 17 -8.19 8.03 -6.75
C VAL A 17 -8.97 8.91 -5.76
N SER A 18 -10.16 9.38 -6.13
CA SER A 18 -11.03 10.19 -5.26
C SER A 18 -11.36 9.46 -3.95
N LYS A 19 -11.75 8.18 -4.00
CA LYS A 19 -12.08 7.39 -2.80
C LYS A 19 -10.91 7.24 -1.83
N TYR A 20 -9.67 7.13 -2.32
CA TYR A 20 -8.48 7.11 -1.45
C TYR A 20 -8.14 8.50 -0.92
N ALA A 21 -8.19 9.54 -1.77
CA ALA A 21 -7.89 10.91 -1.38
C ALA A 21 -8.84 11.45 -0.30
N HIS A 22 -10.13 11.09 -0.34
CA HIS A 22 -11.12 11.43 0.68
C HIS A 22 -11.20 10.42 1.83
N HIS A 23 -10.28 9.45 1.87
CA HIS A 23 -10.18 8.42 2.91
C HIS A 23 -11.47 7.61 3.11
N VAL A 24 -12.27 7.47 2.05
CA VAL A 24 -13.38 6.51 1.97
C VAL A 24 -12.81 5.08 1.93
N ARG A 25 -11.63 4.92 1.32
CA ARG A 25 -10.82 3.69 1.37
C ARG A 25 -9.46 3.99 2.02
N GLY A 26 -8.86 2.97 2.63
CA GLY A 26 -7.50 3.05 3.18
C GLY A 26 -7.37 3.61 4.60
N ARG A 27 -8.39 4.27 5.15
CA ARG A 27 -8.36 4.90 6.49
C ARG A 27 -8.01 3.95 7.64
N VAL A 28 -8.31 2.66 7.48
CA VAL A 28 -8.14 1.64 8.54
C VAL A 28 -6.67 1.39 8.89
N LEU A 29 -5.74 1.61 7.95
CA LEU A 29 -4.33 1.28 8.12
C LEU A 29 -3.48 2.55 8.02
N LEU A 30 -3.04 3.09 9.15
CA LEU A 30 -2.11 4.22 9.22
C LEU A 30 -0.66 3.73 9.05
N MET A 31 -0.36 3.12 7.90
CA MET A 31 0.96 2.55 7.60
C MET A 31 2.05 3.62 7.46
N GLU A 32 1.66 4.87 7.16
CA GLU A 32 2.54 6.03 7.07
C GLU A 32 3.24 6.41 8.39
N LYS A 33 2.77 5.89 9.54
CA LYS A 33 3.49 6.05 10.81
C LYS A 33 4.81 5.28 10.85
N GLU A 34 4.97 4.26 10.00
CA GLU A 34 6.23 3.55 9.84
C GLU A 34 7.12 4.28 8.82
N LYS A 35 8.16 4.95 9.31
CA LYS A 35 9.07 5.79 8.52
C LYS A 35 9.60 5.07 7.28
N LYS A 36 9.92 3.77 7.37
CA LYS A 36 10.43 3.02 6.22
C LYS A 36 9.35 2.79 5.15
N VAL A 37 8.08 2.62 5.54
CA VAL A 37 6.96 2.52 4.58
C VAL A 37 6.75 3.87 3.90
N GLU A 38 6.74 4.95 4.66
CA GLU A 38 6.59 6.32 4.14
C GLU A 38 7.66 6.63 3.08
N ILE A 39 8.94 6.34 3.38
CA ILE A 39 10.05 6.55 2.44
C ILE A 39 9.86 5.75 1.15
N LEU A 40 9.48 4.47 1.25
CA LEU A 40 9.28 3.61 0.07
C LEU A 40 8.12 4.10 -0.81
N ILE A 41 7.00 4.49 -0.20
CA ILE A 41 5.82 4.99 -0.92
C ILE A 41 6.14 6.33 -1.58
N SER A 42 6.73 7.28 -0.85
CA SER A 42 7.08 8.61 -1.37
C SER A 42 8.09 8.52 -2.52
N LYS A 43 9.11 7.66 -2.40
CA LYS A 43 10.06 7.40 -3.50
C LYS A 43 9.36 6.82 -4.72
N THR A 44 8.48 5.86 -4.54
CA THR A 44 7.72 5.23 -5.64
C THR A 44 6.82 6.24 -6.33
N ALA A 45 6.12 7.09 -5.56
CA ALA A 45 5.25 8.13 -6.09
C ALA A 45 6.04 9.19 -6.88
N ALA A 46 7.20 9.63 -6.38
CA ALA A 46 8.06 10.58 -7.09
C ALA A 46 8.60 10.01 -8.41
N LEU A 47 9.07 8.76 -8.41
CA LEU A 47 9.53 8.08 -9.62
C LEU A 47 8.41 7.93 -10.65
N LEU A 48 7.20 7.57 -10.20
CA LEU A 48 6.04 7.42 -11.07
C LEU A 48 5.60 8.77 -11.65
N ALA A 49 5.54 9.82 -10.84
CA ALA A 49 5.13 11.16 -11.27
C ALA A 49 6.12 11.78 -12.28
N ASN A 50 7.41 11.45 -12.17
CA ASN A 50 8.45 11.91 -13.09
C ASN A 50 8.58 11.06 -14.36
N GLY A 51 7.73 10.03 -14.56
CA GLY A 51 7.80 9.15 -15.72
C GLY A 51 8.95 8.14 -15.70
N ASN A 52 9.68 8.04 -14.58
CA ASN A 52 10.88 7.21 -14.43
C ASN A 52 10.56 5.79 -13.95
N LEU A 53 9.32 5.33 -14.10
CA LEU A 53 8.84 4.05 -13.59
C LEU A 53 7.88 3.40 -14.59
N ASN A 54 8.30 2.31 -15.22
CA ASN A 54 7.40 1.48 -16.02
C ASN A 54 6.51 0.61 -15.13
N ARG A 55 5.49 -0.03 -15.72
CA ARG A 55 4.49 -0.84 -14.98
C ARG A 55 5.12 -1.98 -14.18
N THR A 56 6.12 -2.67 -14.73
CA THR A 56 6.81 -3.78 -14.06
C THR A 56 7.60 -3.28 -12.85
N ALA A 57 8.31 -2.16 -13.00
CA ALA A 57 9.05 -1.53 -11.90
C ALA A 57 8.09 -1.02 -10.81
N LEU A 58 6.94 -0.45 -11.17
CA LEU A 58 5.90 -0.05 -10.24
C LEU A 58 5.38 -1.25 -9.44
N ALA A 59 5.02 -2.34 -10.12
CA ALA A 59 4.57 -3.57 -9.46
C ALA A 59 5.63 -4.11 -8.49
N LEU A 60 6.91 -4.08 -8.86
CA LEU A 60 8.01 -4.52 -8.00
C LEU A 60 8.16 -3.64 -6.74
N GLN A 61 8.06 -2.31 -6.88
CA GLN A 61 8.11 -1.39 -5.72
C GLN A 61 6.92 -1.61 -4.78
N ILE A 62 5.72 -1.79 -5.33
CA ILE A 62 4.51 -2.12 -4.54
C ILE A 62 4.71 -3.45 -3.81
N CYS A 63 5.13 -4.51 -4.50
CA CYS A 63 5.39 -5.82 -3.90
C CYS A 63 6.44 -5.74 -2.78
N THR A 64 7.53 -4.99 -3.00
CA THR A 64 8.58 -4.79 -1.99
C THR A 64 8.03 -4.11 -0.74
N THR A 65 7.23 -3.06 -0.92
CA THR A 65 6.58 -2.33 0.17
C THR A 65 5.58 -3.24 0.90
N CYS A 66 4.74 -3.99 0.17
CA CYS A 66 3.79 -4.94 0.75
C CYS A 66 4.49 -6.04 1.57
N LYS A 67 5.62 -6.58 1.10
CA LYS A 67 6.41 -7.55 1.87
C LYS A 67 6.92 -6.95 3.17
N PHE A 68 7.40 -5.70 3.14
CA PHE A 68 7.86 -5.02 4.35
C PHE A 68 6.71 -4.81 5.35
N VAL A 69 5.56 -4.29 4.88
CA VAL A 69 4.34 -4.10 5.68
C VAL A 69 3.91 -5.42 6.35
N ARG A 70 3.87 -6.52 5.57
CA ARG A 70 3.50 -7.84 6.06
C ARG A 70 4.49 -8.38 7.09
N LYS A 71 5.80 -8.31 6.83
CA LYS A 71 6.84 -8.78 7.77
C LYS A 71 6.85 -8.01 9.09
N LYS A 72 6.45 -6.73 9.07
CA LYS A 72 6.34 -5.89 10.27
C LYS A 72 5.02 -6.07 11.02
N GLY A 73 4.08 -6.87 10.51
CA GLY A 73 2.77 -7.08 11.13
C GLY A 73 1.83 -5.88 11.04
N LEU A 74 2.14 -4.87 10.22
CA LEU A 74 1.36 -3.62 10.14
C LEU A 74 -0.05 -3.82 9.56
N MET A 75 -0.31 -4.96 8.92
CA MET A 75 -1.61 -5.33 8.35
C MET A 75 -2.42 -6.26 9.28
N CYS A 76 -1.84 -6.72 10.40
CA CYS A 76 -2.49 -7.73 11.26
C CYS A 76 -3.82 -7.25 11.83
N GLU A 77 -3.93 -5.96 12.19
CA GLU A 77 -5.19 -5.35 12.63
C GLU A 77 -6.29 -5.42 11.56
N LEU A 78 -5.93 -5.27 10.28
CA LEU A 78 -6.89 -5.47 9.20
C LEU A 78 -7.31 -6.93 9.10
N CYS A 79 -6.37 -7.87 9.21
CA CYS A 79 -6.68 -9.30 9.22
C CYS A 79 -7.63 -9.68 10.36
N LYS A 80 -7.39 -9.16 11.58
CA LYS A 80 -8.26 -9.39 12.74
C LYS A 80 -9.65 -8.79 12.59
N ARG A 81 -9.80 -7.68 11.86
CA ARG A 81 -11.13 -7.12 11.54
C ARG A 81 -11.91 -8.00 10.57
N VAL A 82 -11.20 -8.67 9.65
CA VAL A 82 -11.82 -9.61 8.70
C VAL A 82 -12.17 -10.92 9.40
N ASP A 83 -11.27 -11.42 10.25
CA ASP A 83 -11.47 -12.60 11.08
C ASP A 83 -11.18 -12.27 12.56
N PRO A 84 -12.22 -11.96 13.36
CA PRO A 84 -12.07 -11.63 14.77
C PRO A 84 -11.50 -12.75 15.64
N THR A 85 -11.52 -14.00 15.16
CA THR A 85 -10.97 -15.16 15.89
C THR A 85 -9.46 -15.28 15.74
N LEU A 86 -8.86 -14.53 14.82
CA LEU A 86 -7.42 -14.52 14.58
C LEU A 86 -6.66 -13.94 15.78
N ASP A 87 -5.80 -14.76 16.38
CA ASP A 87 -4.77 -14.30 17.32
C ASP A 87 -3.57 -13.72 16.56
N ILE A 88 -3.49 -12.38 16.54
CA ILE A 88 -2.40 -11.64 15.91
C ILE A 88 -1.04 -11.86 16.55
N GLN A 89 -0.98 -12.29 17.82
CA GLN A 89 0.30 -12.54 18.53
C GLN A 89 0.91 -13.88 18.11
N GLN A 90 0.06 -14.85 17.75
CA GLN A 90 0.48 -16.19 17.31
C GLN A 90 0.52 -16.34 15.78
N CYS A 91 -0.09 -15.42 15.03
CA CYS A 91 -0.13 -15.46 13.58
C CYS A 91 1.25 -15.31 12.94
N LYS A 92 1.66 -16.30 12.13
CA LYS A 92 2.93 -16.31 11.40
C LYS A 92 2.77 -16.37 9.88
N VAL A 93 1.54 -16.33 9.37
CA VAL A 93 1.22 -16.51 7.93
C VAL A 93 2.08 -15.62 7.03
N CYS A 94 2.17 -14.32 7.37
CA CYS A 94 2.90 -13.34 6.58
C CYS A 94 4.43 -13.56 6.54
N LEU A 95 5.00 -14.37 7.44
CA LEU A 95 6.41 -14.72 7.43
C LEU A 95 6.73 -15.79 6.36
N PHE A 96 5.74 -16.56 5.94
CA PHE A 96 5.88 -17.63 4.95
C PHE A 96 5.45 -17.20 3.53
N LEU A 97 4.80 -16.06 3.39
CA LEU A 97 4.42 -15.51 2.09
C LEU A 97 5.65 -14.92 1.37
N LYS A 98 5.99 -15.52 0.21
CA LYS A 98 7.13 -15.11 -0.63
C LYS A 98 6.89 -13.80 -1.36
#